data_AF-A0A847BCG3-F1
#
_entry.id   AF-A0A847BCG3-F1
#
_cell.length_a   1.000
_cell.length_b   1.000
_cell.length_c   1.000
_cell.angle_alpha   90.00
_cell.angle_beta   90.00
_cell.angle_gamma   90.00
#
_symmetry.space_group_name_H-M   'P 1'
#
loop_
_entity.id
_entity.type
_entity.pdbx_description
1 polymer ?
#
loop_
_entity_poly.entity_id
_entity_poly.type
_entity_poly.pdbx_seq_one_letter_code
_entity_poly.pdbx_strand_id
1 'polypeptide(L)'
;MSVRRFLGANSREAMRQVREALGDEALILANRQTGQGVEILAMAESAVAASSESSPVPPVSPVAPPATTSAVQPSPRDDSSQAFAAMSAQLLEEMRDMRELLARERSRPASTDS
;
A
#
# COMPACT_ATOMS: atom_id res chain seq x y z
N MET A 1 25.52 3.62 -9.48
CA MET A 1 24.06 3.51 -9.65
C MET A 1 23.72 2.05 -9.93
N SER A 2 23.23 1.33 -8.93
CA SER A 2 22.92 -0.11 -9.06
C SER A 2 21.49 -0.39 -8.61
N VAL A 3 20.73 -1.10 -9.46
CA VAL A 3 19.39 -1.62 -9.16
C VAL A 3 19.54 -2.91 -8.35
N ARG A 4 18.75 -3.04 -7.28
CA ARG A 4 18.67 -4.25 -6.45
C ARG A 4 17.22 -4.69 -6.32
N ARG A 5 17.04 -6.01 -6.20
CA ARG A 5 15.74 -6.65 -5.98
C ARG A 5 15.62 -7.10 -4.52
N PHE A 6 14.44 -6.87 -3.95
CA PHE A 6 14.07 -7.28 -2.59
C PHE A 6 12.78 -8.09 -2.62
N LEU A 7 12.68 -9.11 -1.77
CA LEU A 7 11.54 -10.03 -1.75
C LEU A 7 11.14 -10.29 -0.29
N GLY A 8 9.88 -9.99 0.04
CA GLY A 8 9.34 -10.16 1.40
C GLY A 8 8.01 -10.88 1.39
N ALA A 9 7.60 -11.47 2.52
CA ALA A 9 6.30 -12.16 2.61
C ALA A 9 5.13 -11.19 2.40
N ASN A 10 5.36 -9.90 2.69
CA ASN A 10 4.42 -8.81 2.46
C ASN A 10 5.18 -7.51 2.10
N SER A 11 4.43 -6.48 1.67
CA SER A 11 5.01 -5.20 1.22
C SER A 11 5.83 -4.51 2.31
N ARG A 12 5.40 -4.62 3.58
CA ARG A 12 6.10 -4.01 4.72
C ARG A 12 7.49 -4.63 4.91
N GLU A 13 7.59 -5.95 4.81
CA GLU A 13 8.87 -6.66 4.91
C GLU A 13 9.80 -6.36 3.74
N ALA A 14 9.28 -6.37 2.50
CA ALA A 14 10.07 -6.04 1.32
C ALA A 14 10.62 -4.60 1.41
N MET A 15 9.79 -3.63 1.84
CA MET A 15 10.22 -2.25 2.07
C MET A 15 11.21 -2.11 3.23
N ARG A 16 11.11 -2.93 4.28
CA ARG A 16 12.10 -2.95 5.36
C ARG A 16 13.46 -3.38 4.83
N GLN A 17 13.51 -4.42 4.00
CA GLN A 17 14.76 -4.87 3.38
C GLN A 17 15.38 -3.81 2.45
N VAL A 18 14.54 -3.09 1.69
CA VAL A 18 14.99 -1.96 0.88
C VAL A 18 15.67 -0.91 1.76
N ARG A 19 15.02 -0.49 2.86
CA ARG A 19 15.59 0.49 3.79
C ARG A 19 16.87 0.02 4.46
N GLU A 20 16.92 -1.23 4.90
CA GLU A 20 18.11 -1.80 5.54
C GLU A 20 19.30 -1.91 4.57
N ALA A 21 19.04 -2.11 3.27
CA ALA A 21 20.09 -2.32 2.26
C ALA A 21 20.48 -1.08 1.46
N LEU A 22 19.55 -0.15 1.25
CA LEU A 22 19.73 1.05 0.41
C LEU A 22 19.50 2.36 1.17
N GLY A 23 18.84 2.33 2.33
CA GLY A 23 18.44 3.52 3.10
C GLY A 23 17.02 3.99 2.79
N ASP A 24 16.59 5.05 3.48
CA ASP A 24 15.26 5.66 3.31
C ASP A 24 15.10 6.38 1.96
N GLU A 25 16.22 6.82 1.37
CA GLU A 25 16.27 7.53 0.07
C GLU A 25 16.25 6.57 -1.14
N ALA A 26 15.78 5.34 -0.96
CA ALA A 26 15.73 4.35 -2.04
C ALA A 26 14.58 4.68 -3.03
N LEU A 27 14.92 4.82 -4.30
CA LEU A 27 13.95 4.99 -5.37
C LEU A 27 13.35 3.64 -5.77
N ILE A 28 12.04 3.48 -5.60
CA ILE A 28 11.31 2.28 -6.01
C ILE A 28 10.96 2.37 -7.50
N LEU A 29 11.47 1.41 -8.28
CA LEU A 29 11.20 1.29 -9.71
C LEU A 29 9.94 0.45 -9.99
N ALA A 30 9.74 -0.63 -9.24
CA ALA A 30 8.60 -1.52 -9.41
C ALA A 30 8.22 -2.22 -8.10
N ASN A 31 6.93 -2.46 -7.93
CA ASN A 31 6.36 -3.29 -6.87
C ASN A 31 5.43 -4.32 -7.50
N ARG A 32 5.72 -5.61 -7.30
CA ARG A 32 4.94 -6.72 -7.87
C ARG A 32 4.57 -7.71 -6.77
N GLN A 33 3.29 -8.06 -6.72
CA GLN A 33 2.81 -9.20 -5.93
C GLN A 33 3.00 -10.50 -6.72
N THR A 34 3.61 -11.48 -6.07
CA THR A 34 3.96 -12.79 -6.64
C THR A 34 3.43 -13.89 -5.71
N GLY A 35 3.39 -15.14 -6.20
CA GLY A 35 3.03 -16.28 -5.35
C GLY A 35 3.98 -16.54 -4.17
N GLN A 36 5.16 -15.90 -4.16
CA GLN A 36 6.15 -15.99 -3.08
C GLN A 36 6.12 -14.77 -2.13
N GLY A 37 5.21 -13.80 -2.36
CA GLY A 37 5.12 -12.56 -1.60
C GLY A 37 5.28 -11.32 -2.47
N VAL A 38 5.86 -10.25 -1.92
CA VAL A 38 6.04 -8.96 -2.60
C VAL A 38 7.49 -8.79 -3.05
N GLU A 39 7.65 -8.50 -4.34
CA GLU A 39 8.92 -8.22 -4.99
C GLU A 39 9.04 -6.71 -5.27
N ILE A 40 10.14 -6.10 -4.83
CA ILE A 40 10.42 -4.67 -4.99
C ILE A 40 11.77 -4.50 -5.69
N LEU A 41 11.77 -3.74 -6.79
CA LEU A 41 12.99 -3.29 -7.47
C LEU A 41 13.28 -1.86 -7.06
N ALA A 42 14.49 -1.62 -6.53
CA ALA A 42 14.88 -0.32 -6.00
C ALA A 42 16.31 0.06 -6.39
N MET A 43 16.58 1.36 -6.44
CA MET A 43 17.92 1.95 -6.64
C MET A 43 18.25 2.89 -5.49
N ALA A 44 19.52 2.97 -5.11
CA ALA A 44 19.98 4.02 -4.20
C ALA A 44 20.18 5.34 -4.95
N GLU A 45 19.47 6.39 -4.52
CA GLU A 45 19.78 7.78 -4.87
C GLU A 45 20.99 8.20 -4.01
N SER A 46 22.19 8.29 -4.60
CA SER A 46 23.33 8.88 -3.90
C SER A 46 23.22 10.40 -3.95
N ALA A 47 22.65 11.01 -2.90
CA ALA A 47 23.29 12.05 -2.10
C ALA A 47 22.26 12.87 -1.28
N VAL A 48 22.49 12.91 0.03
CA VAL A 48 22.21 14.02 0.97
C VAL A 48 20.77 14.51 1.15
N ALA A 49 20.01 13.82 1.99
CA ALA A 49 19.08 14.48 2.89
C ALA A 49 19.29 13.90 4.30
N ALA A 50 20.13 14.58 5.07
CA ALA A 50 20.28 14.30 6.48
C ALA A 50 18.96 14.63 7.21
N SER A 51 18.65 13.78 8.19
CA SER A 51 17.84 14.09 9.37
C SER A 51 16.33 14.06 9.19
N SER A 52 15.75 12.89 9.45
CA SER A 52 14.63 12.80 10.37
C SER A 52 14.73 11.50 11.16
N GLU A 53 15.28 11.65 12.36
CA GLU A 53 15.31 10.68 13.44
C GLU A 53 13.98 9.94 13.62
N SER A 54 14.01 8.60 13.55
CA SER A 54 13.58 7.78 14.69
C SER A 54 13.80 6.30 14.43
N SER A 55 14.82 5.78 15.07
CA SER A 55 14.85 4.42 15.61
C SER A 55 15.68 4.49 16.89
N PRO A 56 15.27 3.79 17.96
CA PRO A 56 15.47 2.35 17.98
C PRO A 56 14.32 1.52 18.59
N VAL A 57 14.29 0.26 18.16
CA VAL A 57 13.55 -0.91 18.66
C VAL A 57 14.55 -1.72 19.57
N PRO A 58 14.26 -2.79 20.39
CA PRO A 58 13.09 -3.36 21.12
C PRO A 58 13.43 -3.62 22.65
N PRO A 59 13.09 -4.76 23.30
CA PRO A 59 11.87 -5.14 24.03
C PRO A 59 12.06 -5.26 25.56
N VAL A 60 11.05 -4.90 26.37
CA VAL A 60 10.95 -5.37 27.76
C VAL A 60 9.51 -5.72 28.12
N SER A 61 9.24 -6.99 28.36
CA SER A 61 8.16 -7.41 29.25
C SER A 61 8.73 -7.43 30.68
N PRO A 62 8.01 -6.88 31.66
CA PRO A 62 7.38 -7.78 32.61
C PRO A 62 5.94 -7.39 33.00
N VAL A 63 5.21 -8.45 33.38
CA VAL A 63 3.86 -8.56 33.93
C VAL A 63 3.47 -7.50 34.97
N ALA A 64 2.32 -6.81 34.78
CA ALA A 64 1.12 -6.84 35.66
C ALA A 64 0.07 -5.73 35.30
N PRO A 65 -1.26 -5.98 35.42
CA PRO A 65 -2.36 -5.04 35.10
C PRO A 65 -2.88 -4.32 36.38
N PRO A 66 -4.04 -3.61 36.39
CA PRO A 66 -4.76 -2.80 35.39
C PRO A 66 -4.97 -1.34 35.87
N ALA A 67 -5.15 -0.37 34.96
CA ALA A 67 -6.02 0.80 35.18
C ALA A 67 -6.22 1.61 33.89
N THR A 68 -7.48 1.73 33.52
CA THR A 68 -8.10 2.75 32.66
C THR A 68 -7.34 4.08 32.54
N THR A 69 -7.11 4.55 31.31
CA THR A 69 -7.68 5.80 30.78
C THR A 69 -7.22 6.06 29.34
N SER A 70 -8.16 6.65 28.60
CA SER A 70 -8.15 6.97 27.17
C SER A 70 -6.91 7.73 26.67
N ALA A 71 -6.42 7.32 25.50
CA ALA A 71 -6.13 8.22 24.38
C ALA A 71 -5.76 7.36 23.16
N VAL A 72 -6.75 7.08 22.31
CA VAL A 72 -6.48 6.62 20.94
C VAL A 72 -5.87 7.81 20.21
N GLN A 73 -4.55 7.81 20.03
CA GLN A 73 -3.90 8.69 19.06
C GLN A 73 -4.31 8.22 17.65
N PRO A 74 -4.97 9.06 16.83
CA PRO A 74 -5.17 8.74 15.43
C PRO A 74 -3.80 8.78 14.75
N SER A 75 -3.38 7.65 14.17
CA SER A 75 -2.15 7.57 13.39
C SER A 75 -2.43 8.11 11.97
N PRO A 76 -1.63 9.04 11.42
CA PRO A 76 -1.84 9.60 10.07
C PRO A 76 -1.58 8.60 8.92
N ARG A 77 -1.31 7.32 9.22
CA ARG A 77 -1.19 6.25 8.21
C ARG A 77 -2.54 5.77 7.72
N ASP A 78 -3.60 5.95 8.51
CA ASP A 78 -4.94 5.56 8.13
C ASP A 78 -5.55 6.53 7.12
N ASP A 79 -5.16 7.81 7.12
CA ASP A 79 -5.67 8.82 6.19
C ASP A 79 -5.32 8.51 4.73
N SER A 80 -4.07 8.12 4.44
CA SER A 80 -3.66 7.79 3.07
C SER A 80 -4.32 6.50 2.58
N SER A 81 -4.46 5.50 3.45
CA SER A 81 -5.16 4.24 3.14
C SER A 81 -6.66 4.45 2.97
N GLN A 82 -7.28 5.31 3.79
CA GLN A 82 -8.69 5.65 3.70
C GLN A 82 -9.00 6.52 2.48
N ALA A 83 -8.14 7.48 2.14
CA ALA A 83 -8.29 8.28 0.92
C ALA A 83 -8.21 7.41 -0.34
N PHE A 84 -7.27 6.47 -0.38
CA PHE A 84 -7.18 5.50 -1.47
C PHE A 84 -8.40 4.56 -1.50
N ALA A 85 -8.84 4.07 -0.35
CA ALA A 85 -10.04 3.23 -0.25
C ALA A 85 -11.30 3.96 -0.70
N ALA A 86 -11.48 5.23 -0.32
CA ALA A 86 -12.60 6.07 -0.71
C ALA A 86 -12.61 6.33 -2.23
N MET A 87 -11.46 6.67 -2.82
CA MET A 87 -11.32 6.81 -4.27
C MET A 87 -11.61 5.49 -5.00
N SER A 88 -11.12 4.36 -4.46
CA SER A 88 -11.35 3.04 -5.05
C SER A 88 -12.82 2.63 -5.00
N ALA A 89 -13.53 2.96 -3.92
CA ALA A 89 -14.96 2.71 -3.78
C ALA A 89 -15.76 3.50 -4.83
N GLN A 90 -15.42 4.78 -5.02
CA GLN A 90 -16.05 5.63 -6.02
C GLN A 90 -15.84 5.11 -7.45
N LEU A 91 -14.63 4.66 -7.80
CA LEU A 91 -14.35 4.06 -9.12
C LEU A 91 -15.14 2.77 -9.37
N LEU A 92 -15.29 1.93 -8.34
CA LEU A 92 -16.03 0.68 -8.43
C LEU A 92 -17.53 0.92 -8.63
N GLU A 93 -18.05 2.01 -8.06
CA GLU A 93 -19.44 2.41 -8.22
C GLU A 93 -19.72 2.89 -9.66
N GLU A 94 -18.84 3.74 -10.19
CA GLU A 94 -18.93 4.21 -11.59
C GLU A 94 -18.83 3.06 -12.61
N MET A 95 -17.96 2.07 -12.35
CA MET A 95 -17.85 0.87 -13.18
C MET A 95 -19.10 -0.04 -13.11
N ARG A 96 -19.81 -0.05 -11.98
CA ARG A 96 -21.10 -0.78 -11.86
C ARG A 96 -22.18 -0.09 -12.68
N ASP A 97 -22.27 1.24 -12.63
CA ASP A 97 -23.23 2.02 -13.42
C ASP A 97 -23.01 1.84 -14.92
N MET A 98 -21.76 1.92 -15.38
CA MET A 98 -21.41 1.66 -16.78
C MET A 98 -21.82 0.24 -17.21
N ARG A 99 -21.61 -0.74 -16.33
CA ARG A 99 -21.97 -2.14 -16.61
C ARG A 99 -23.48 -2.36 -16.66
N GLU A 100 -24.26 -1.69 -15.83
CA GLU A 100 -25.72 -1.76 -15.86
C GLU A 100 -26.30 -1.12 -17.13
N LEU A 101 -25.78 0.04 -17.53
CA LEU A 101 -26.17 0.69 -18.78
C LEU A 101 -25.87 -0.21 -19.99
N LEU A 102 -24.68 -0.80 -20.06
CA LEU A 102 -24.31 -1.73 -21.13
C LEU A 102 -25.13 -3.02 -21.11
N ALA A 103 -25.44 -3.56 -19.92
CA ALA A 103 -26.31 -4.72 -19.80
C ALA A 103 -27.72 -4.41 -20.30
N ARG A 104 -28.24 -3.21 -19.99
CA ARG A 104 -29.55 -2.73 -20.46
C ARG A 104 -29.58 -2.49 -21.97
N GLU A 105 -28.47 -2.01 -22.54
CA GLU A 105 -28.31 -1.81 -23.97
C GLU A 105 -28.20 -3.14 -24.73
N ARG A 106 -27.42 -4.10 -24.21
CA ARG A 106 -27.33 -5.46 -24.76
C ARG A 106 -28.61 -6.27 -24.61
N SER A 107 -29.43 -5.95 -23.62
CA SER A 107 -30.72 -6.59 -23.39
C SER A 107 -31.86 -5.94 -24.19
N ARG A 108 -31.60 -4.87 -24.96
CA ARG A 108 -32.54 -4.43 -25.99
C ARG A 108 -32.51 -5.48 -27.10
N PRO A 109 -33.56 -6.29 -27.29
CA PRO A 109 -33.61 -7.14 -28.47
C PRO A 109 -33.54 -6.20 -29.68
N ALA A 110 -32.63 -6.49 -30.61
CA ALA A 110 -32.66 -5.89 -31.92
C ALA A 110 -34.09 -6.10 -32.43
N SER A 111 -34.81 -5.00 -32.65
CA SER A 111 -36.11 -5.04 -33.31
C SER A 111 -35.88 -5.53 -34.73
N THR A 112 -35.83 -6.85 -34.88
CA THR A 112 -36.05 -7.56 -36.13
C THR A 112 -37.55 -7.56 -36.36
N ASP A 113 -38.01 -6.63 -37.20
CA ASP A 113 -39.03 -6.78 -38.24
C ASP A 113 -39.26 -5.37 -38.80
N SER A 114 -38.88 -5.05 -40.05
CA SER A 114 -39.45 -5.49 -41.34
C SER A 114 -40.83 -4.92 -41.63
#